data_AF-A0AAD2FZC8-F1
#
_entry.id   AF-A0AAD2FZC8-F1
#
_cell.length_a   1.000
_cell.length_b   1.000
_cell.length_c   1.000
_cell.angle_alpha   90.00
_cell.angle_beta   90.00
_cell.angle_gamma   90.00
#
_symmetry.space_group_name_H-M   'P 1'
#
loop_
_entity.id
_entity.type
_entity.pdbx_description
1 polymer ?
#
loop_
_entity_poly.entity_id
_entity_poly.type
_entity_poly.pdbx_seq_one_letter_code
_entity_poly.pdbx_strand_id
1 'polypeptide(L)'
;MTTESAPKCVIDDVILNPETLKDMENIALSFFASACGRNRGAFVLHPPDGQTYSCLQLPENIVDLSGAESVDDSVKITTSNDIQNQYIGGNITASDTLSMLNFLIDSVYQSTPEVEATPFACEFNGLAKLECGKENMKSSVLLASGEPIRSATLAGLFVPAPWATGGKTLTLKQAEKFYTEKDFMDMKSAGLNTVQIAVPTAAFDPKDELGQPIMSLLETILKNVSDAGLVAILNIVSTGDELDKVVAAATFCDQTEGVLAMTIPSETMLDPKSVVDSIRVLAPDFPIFLPVSQADLTNLPAWTLNDKNLFGALETSHMGTVADIASSTSKEDRSKMFYHEATTCMARSTMEFASCFGNLPLFLSSGFDLSIDDCVNYSLPGFADYGQCDRFDETTDSPFWERHRMSFAARQVFAYEQGMGWSFAAWKLYDNDEVGTLDKVEKLMALQDVMGAGLFPELDGPTVATEACLNPPKVDFILGDDTLAPSMGPPPDCGNGWWNYETSQCDYWIPPTPAPTEGCPECVATTPANATGAALIGALLGGAVVGGIVWKLLGNKRNDYDTIPN
;
A
#
# COMPACT_ATOMS: atom_id res chain seq x y z
N MET A 1 -33.00 6.61 -21.43
CA MET A 1 -32.41 5.65 -20.48
C MET A 1 -31.33 4.92 -21.26
N THR A 2 -30.13 5.48 -21.27
CA THR A 2 -28.92 4.78 -21.71
C THR A 2 -28.74 3.62 -20.73
N THR A 3 -28.61 2.40 -21.24
CA THR A 3 -28.28 1.23 -20.42
C THR A 3 -26.84 1.41 -19.96
N GLU A 4 -26.63 1.75 -18.68
CA GLU A 4 -25.30 1.70 -18.07
C GLU A 4 -24.73 0.30 -18.30
N SER A 5 -23.56 0.21 -18.94
CA SER A 5 -22.87 -1.06 -19.11
C SER A 5 -22.39 -1.52 -17.74
N ALA A 6 -22.66 -2.77 -17.38
CA ALA A 6 -22.14 -3.34 -16.14
C ALA A 6 -20.60 -3.24 -16.10
N PRO A 7 -19.99 -3.04 -14.91
CA PRO A 7 -18.54 -3.02 -14.79
C PRO A 7 -17.90 -4.30 -15.34
N LYS A 8 -16.74 -4.16 -15.98
CA LYS A 8 -15.98 -5.27 -16.53
C LYS A 8 -14.54 -5.19 -16.07
N CYS A 9 -13.93 -6.35 -15.87
CA CYS A 9 -12.50 -6.45 -15.71
C CYS A 9 -11.89 -6.80 -17.07
N VAL A 10 -10.88 -6.05 -17.49
CA VAL A 10 -10.22 -6.24 -18.78
C VAL A 10 -8.72 -6.10 -18.64
N ILE A 11 -7.96 -6.61 -19.61
CA ILE A 11 -6.53 -6.35 -19.70
C ILE A 11 -6.30 -4.84 -19.81
N ASP A 12 -5.30 -4.34 -19.07
CA ASP A 12 -4.81 -2.99 -19.31
C ASP A 12 -3.84 -2.98 -20.49
N ASP A 13 -4.34 -2.49 -21.63
CA ASP A 13 -3.61 -2.37 -22.89
C ASP A 13 -2.45 -1.37 -22.85
N VAL A 14 -2.38 -0.52 -21.80
CA VAL A 14 -1.20 0.31 -21.54
C VAL A 14 0.00 -0.55 -21.12
N ILE A 15 -0.23 -1.63 -20.37
CA ILE A 15 0.82 -2.52 -19.87
C ILE A 15 1.00 -3.73 -20.78
N LEU A 16 -0.10 -4.42 -21.08
CA LEU A 16 -0.11 -5.70 -21.77
C LEU A 16 -0.84 -5.57 -23.10
N ASN A 17 -0.05 -5.48 -24.17
CA ASN A 17 -0.52 -5.29 -25.53
C ASN A 17 0.33 -6.15 -26.50
N PRO A 18 0.05 -6.13 -27.82
CA PRO A 18 0.78 -6.98 -28.75
C PRO A 18 2.30 -6.73 -28.78
N GLU A 19 2.74 -5.54 -28.41
CA GLU A 19 4.15 -5.16 -28.41
C GLU A 19 4.87 -5.65 -27.16
N THR A 20 4.23 -5.57 -25.99
CA THR A 20 4.80 -5.95 -24.67
C THR A 20 4.56 -7.42 -24.30
N LEU A 21 3.60 -8.10 -24.93
CA LEU A 21 3.32 -9.53 -24.67
C LEU A 21 4.55 -10.42 -24.86
N LYS A 22 5.43 -10.07 -25.82
CA LYS A 22 6.69 -10.81 -26.07
C LYS A 22 7.73 -10.62 -24.95
N ASP A 23 7.60 -9.57 -24.15
CA ASP A 23 8.49 -9.20 -23.06
C ASP A 23 8.01 -9.75 -21.71
N MET A 24 6.86 -10.45 -21.70
CA MET A 24 6.43 -11.26 -20.56
C MET A 24 7.34 -12.48 -20.39
N GLU A 25 8.02 -12.57 -19.26
CA GLU A 25 8.91 -13.68 -18.93
C GLU A 25 8.12 -14.96 -18.69
N ASN A 26 6.92 -14.85 -18.09
CA ASN A 26 6.09 -16.00 -17.76
C ASN A 26 4.61 -15.64 -17.66
N ILE A 27 3.85 -15.86 -18.73
CA ILE A 27 2.38 -15.65 -18.76
C ILE A 27 1.71 -16.46 -17.63
N ALA A 28 2.15 -17.69 -17.38
CA ALA A 28 1.53 -18.54 -16.37
C ALA A 28 1.67 -17.99 -14.93
N LEU A 29 2.86 -17.53 -14.54
CA LEU A 29 3.04 -16.93 -13.21
C LEU A 29 2.43 -15.52 -13.11
N SER A 30 2.54 -14.72 -14.17
CA SER A 30 2.08 -13.33 -14.15
C SER A 30 0.56 -13.23 -14.19
N PHE A 31 -0.10 -14.16 -14.87
CA PHE A 31 -1.52 -14.08 -15.18
C PHE A 31 -2.30 -15.24 -14.59
N PHE A 32 -1.93 -16.48 -14.94
CA PHE A 32 -2.73 -17.64 -14.56
C PHE A 32 -2.67 -17.89 -13.05
N ALA A 33 -1.54 -17.70 -12.38
CA ALA A 33 -1.48 -17.85 -10.92
C ALA A 33 -2.54 -16.99 -10.20
N SER A 34 -2.75 -15.75 -10.63
CA SER A 34 -3.77 -14.85 -10.07
C SER A 34 -5.18 -15.26 -10.50
N ALA A 35 -5.39 -15.55 -11.79
CA ALA A 35 -6.68 -16.06 -12.28
C ALA A 35 -7.12 -17.36 -11.57
N CYS A 36 -6.17 -18.23 -11.23
CA CYS A 36 -6.43 -19.51 -10.58
C CYS A 36 -6.41 -19.44 -9.06
N GLY A 37 -5.74 -18.46 -8.47
CA GLY A 37 -5.89 -18.16 -7.05
C GLY A 37 -7.32 -17.67 -6.76
N ARG A 38 -7.88 -16.90 -7.70
CA ARG A 38 -9.26 -16.44 -7.66
C ARG A 38 -10.25 -17.58 -7.77
N ASN A 39 -11.34 -17.45 -7.01
CA ASN A 39 -12.43 -18.42 -6.97
C ASN A 39 -11.95 -19.88 -6.75
N ARG A 40 -10.81 -20.05 -6.07
CA ARG A 40 -10.17 -21.35 -5.81
C ARG A 40 -9.88 -22.15 -7.08
N GLY A 41 -9.54 -21.46 -8.17
CA GLY A 41 -9.13 -22.06 -9.44
C GLY A 41 -10.27 -22.41 -10.37
N ALA A 42 -11.49 -21.97 -10.07
CA ALA A 42 -12.68 -22.27 -10.83
C ALA A 42 -13.43 -21.00 -11.26
N PHE A 43 -14.08 -21.04 -12.42
CA PHE A 43 -14.97 -19.98 -12.88
C PHE A 43 -16.17 -20.55 -13.63
N VAL A 44 -17.19 -19.72 -13.82
CA VAL A 44 -18.35 -20.03 -14.66
C VAL A 44 -18.45 -19.00 -15.77
N LEU A 45 -19.01 -19.39 -16.92
CA LEU A 45 -19.22 -18.45 -18.01
C LEU A 45 -20.32 -17.43 -17.66
N HIS A 46 -20.25 -16.27 -18.31
CA HIS A 46 -21.30 -15.26 -18.24
C HIS A 46 -21.82 -14.95 -19.66
N PRO A 47 -23.07 -15.30 -19.99
CA PRO A 47 -24.07 -15.97 -19.16
C PRO A 47 -23.70 -17.44 -18.83
N PRO A 48 -24.19 -18.00 -17.70
CA PRO A 48 -23.87 -19.37 -17.31
C PRO A 48 -24.39 -20.41 -18.30
N ASP A 49 -23.53 -21.37 -18.66
CA ASP A 49 -23.84 -22.53 -19.51
C ASP A 49 -24.14 -23.81 -18.71
N GLY A 50 -24.12 -23.71 -17.38
CA GLY A 50 -24.32 -24.85 -16.46
C GLY A 50 -23.06 -25.66 -16.17
N GLN A 51 -21.88 -25.21 -16.62
CA GLN A 51 -20.60 -25.85 -16.36
C GLN A 51 -19.70 -24.99 -15.46
N THR A 52 -18.73 -25.64 -14.82
CA THR A 52 -17.68 -24.99 -14.05
C THR A 52 -16.35 -25.34 -14.70
N TYR A 53 -15.58 -24.32 -15.03
CA TYR A 53 -14.28 -24.42 -15.67
C TYR A 53 -13.19 -24.17 -14.65
N SER A 54 -11.98 -24.63 -14.96
CA SER A 54 -10.79 -24.29 -14.17
C SER A 54 -9.71 -23.77 -15.09
N CYS A 55 -8.71 -23.10 -14.55
CA CYS A 55 -7.55 -22.71 -15.37
C CYS A 55 -6.83 -23.89 -16.05
N LEU A 56 -6.97 -25.08 -15.49
CA LEU A 56 -6.37 -26.30 -16.02
C LEU A 56 -7.28 -27.03 -17.01
N GLN A 57 -8.51 -26.56 -17.19
CA GLN A 57 -9.50 -27.12 -18.11
C GLN A 57 -10.48 -26.02 -18.54
N LEU A 58 -10.14 -25.40 -19.66
CA LEU A 58 -10.90 -24.33 -20.33
C LEU A 58 -12.05 -24.92 -21.17
N PRO A 59 -13.06 -24.12 -21.55
CA PRO A 59 -14.08 -24.54 -22.50
C PRO A 59 -13.47 -25.02 -23.82
N GLU A 60 -13.98 -26.10 -24.38
CA GLU A 60 -13.47 -26.65 -25.65
C GLU A 60 -13.59 -25.65 -26.83
N ASN A 61 -14.55 -24.73 -26.75
CA ASN A 61 -14.81 -23.68 -27.73
C ASN A 61 -14.28 -22.30 -27.28
N ILE A 62 -13.24 -22.24 -26.44
CA ILE A 62 -12.68 -20.98 -25.94
C ILE A 62 -12.26 -20.01 -27.06
N VAL A 63 -11.74 -20.53 -28.18
CA VAL A 63 -11.36 -19.71 -29.35
C VAL A 63 -12.55 -18.89 -29.82
N ASP A 64 -13.69 -19.55 -30.06
CA ASP A 64 -14.94 -18.90 -30.48
C ASP A 64 -15.46 -17.93 -29.40
N LEU A 65 -15.45 -18.36 -28.13
CA LEU A 65 -15.98 -17.56 -27.02
C LEU A 65 -15.16 -16.30 -26.77
N SER A 66 -13.84 -16.35 -26.98
CA SER A 66 -12.94 -15.22 -26.83
C SER A 66 -12.96 -14.25 -28.01
N GLY A 67 -13.54 -14.65 -29.14
CA GLY A 67 -13.50 -13.88 -30.39
C GLY A 67 -12.13 -13.87 -31.05
N ALA A 68 -11.29 -14.88 -30.80
CA ALA A 68 -10.04 -15.06 -31.53
C ALA A 68 -10.34 -15.52 -32.96
N GLU A 69 -9.87 -14.77 -33.96
CA GLU A 69 -10.29 -14.95 -35.37
C GLU A 69 -9.26 -15.69 -36.22
N SER A 70 -7.98 -15.71 -35.80
CA SER A 70 -6.87 -16.20 -36.64
C SER A 70 -6.33 -17.58 -36.23
N VAL A 71 -7.09 -18.33 -35.43
CA VAL A 71 -6.68 -19.64 -34.92
C VAL A 71 -7.14 -20.75 -35.87
N ASP A 72 -6.21 -21.59 -36.32
CA ASP A 72 -6.52 -22.76 -37.16
C ASP A 72 -7.27 -23.84 -36.34
N ASP A 73 -8.30 -24.46 -36.92
CA ASP A 73 -9.13 -25.49 -36.28
C ASP A 73 -8.33 -26.70 -35.72
N SER A 74 -7.11 -26.93 -36.20
CA SER A 74 -6.22 -27.97 -35.71
C SER A 74 -5.51 -27.62 -34.39
N VAL A 75 -5.46 -26.33 -34.04
CA VAL A 75 -4.85 -25.82 -32.81
C VAL A 75 -5.81 -26.06 -31.64
N LYS A 76 -5.39 -26.91 -30.70
CA LYS A 76 -6.18 -27.21 -29.51
C LYS A 76 -5.73 -26.35 -28.34
N ILE A 77 -6.67 -25.61 -27.77
CA ILE A 77 -6.47 -24.80 -26.55
C ILE A 77 -7.45 -25.33 -25.50
N THR A 78 -6.93 -26.15 -24.60
CA THR A 78 -7.73 -26.82 -23.55
C THR A 78 -7.33 -26.39 -22.15
N THR A 79 -6.15 -25.80 -22.01
CA THR A 79 -5.58 -25.33 -20.75
C THR A 79 -4.99 -23.94 -20.92
N SER A 80 -4.79 -23.24 -19.80
CA SER A 80 -4.11 -21.95 -19.81
C SER A 80 -2.66 -22.04 -20.36
N ASN A 81 -1.96 -23.15 -20.07
CA ASN A 81 -0.63 -23.40 -20.63
C ASN A 81 -0.65 -23.58 -22.15
N ASP A 82 -1.75 -24.06 -22.73
CA ASP A 82 -1.86 -24.19 -24.18
C ASP A 82 -1.82 -22.81 -24.84
N ILE A 83 -2.47 -21.79 -24.26
CA ILE A 83 -2.42 -20.41 -24.78
C ILE A 83 -0.97 -19.94 -24.93
N GLN A 84 -0.18 -20.05 -23.85
CA GLN A 84 1.24 -19.67 -23.87
C GLN A 84 2.05 -20.49 -24.88
N ASN A 85 1.88 -21.81 -24.89
CA ASN A 85 2.64 -22.70 -25.76
C ASN A 85 2.32 -22.50 -27.24
N GLN A 86 1.05 -22.25 -27.59
CA GLN A 86 0.64 -21.98 -28.96
C GLN A 86 1.15 -20.62 -29.44
N TYR A 87 1.17 -19.61 -28.56
CA TYR A 87 1.75 -18.30 -28.87
C TYR A 87 3.26 -18.39 -29.13
N ILE A 88 4.01 -19.03 -28.21
CA ILE A 88 5.46 -19.25 -28.37
C ILE A 88 5.76 -20.09 -29.62
N GLY A 89 4.89 -21.07 -29.92
CA GLY A 89 4.97 -21.88 -31.13
C GLY A 89 4.62 -21.14 -32.43
N GLY A 90 4.11 -19.91 -32.35
CA GLY A 90 3.68 -19.12 -33.51
C GLY A 90 2.39 -19.60 -34.16
N ASN A 91 1.61 -20.44 -33.47
CA ASN A 91 0.37 -21.01 -33.97
C ASN A 91 -0.86 -20.11 -33.74
N ILE A 92 -0.73 -19.12 -32.85
CA ILE A 92 -1.73 -18.07 -32.61
C ILE A 92 -1.04 -16.71 -32.57
N THR A 93 -1.77 -15.64 -32.92
CA THR A 93 -1.20 -14.29 -32.90
C THR A 93 -1.19 -13.69 -31.49
N ALA A 94 -0.46 -12.57 -31.31
CA ALA A 94 -0.53 -11.80 -30.08
C ALA A 94 -1.96 -11.27 -29.81
N SER A 95 -2.67 -10.87 -30.87
CA SER A 95 -4.07 -10.42 -30.74
C SER A 95 -4.99 -11.55 -30.27
N ASP A 96 -4.87 -12.75 -30.83
CA ASP A 96 -5.67 -13.91 -30.39
C ASP A 96 -5.36 -14.27 -28.93
N THR A 97 -4.08 -14.20 -28.56
CA THR A 97 -3.62 -14.44 -27.18
C THR A 97 -4.26 -13.46 -26.22
N LEU A 98 -4.22 -12.16 -26.52
CA LEU A 98 -4.83 -11.12 -25.70
C LEU A 98 -6.35 -11.27 -25.61
N SER A 99 -7.03 -11.61 -26.71
CA SER A 99 -8.48 -11.89 -26.71
C SER A 99 -8.83 -13.03 -25.74
N MET A 100 -8.07 -14.14 -25.78
CA MET A 100 -8.26 -15.27 -24.88
C MET A 100 -7.97 -14.93 -23.42
N LEU A 101 -6.88 -14.20 -23.15
CA LEU A 101 -6.56 -13.73 -21.81
C LEU A 101 -7.66 -12.80 -21.27
N ASN A 102 -8.11 -11.83 -22.07
CA ASN A 102 -9.16 -10.89 -21.68
C ASN A 102 -10.48 -11.62 -21.38
N PHE A 103 -10.83 -12.62 -22.18
CA PHE A 103 -11.98 -13.49 -21.92
C PHE A 103 -11.87 -14.22 -20.57
N LEU A 104 -10.68 -14.71 -20.20
CA LEU A 104 -10.45 -15.36 -18.91
C LEU A 104 -10.59 -14.39 -17.75
N ILE A 105 -10.02 -13.18 -17.85
CA ILE A 105 -10.17 -12.13 -16.83
C ILE A 105 -11.64 -11.82 -16.60
N ASP A 106 -12.40 -11.50 -17.65
CA ASP A 106 -13.80 -11.13 -17.51
C ASP A 106 -14.61 -12.32 -16.97
N SER A 107 -14.38 -13.53 -17.45
CA SER A 107 -15.08 -14.72 -16.93
C SER A 107 -14.80 -14.97 -15.44
N VAL A 108 -13.55 -14.86 -15.00
CA VAL A 108 -13.18 -14.99 -13.58
C VAL A 108 -13.84 -13.88 -12.76
N TYR A 109 -13.78 -12.63 -13.24
CA TYR A 109 -14.39 -11.48 -12.58
C TYR A 109 -15.92 -11.66 -12.44
N GLN A 110 -16.64 -11.94 -13.53
CA GLN A 110 -18.10 -12.13 -13.52
C GLN A 110 -18.54 -13.34 -12.68
N SER A 111 -17.67 -14.34 -12.52
CA SER A 111 -17.93 -15.50 -11.66
C SER A 111 -17.65 -15.27 -10.17
N THR A 112 -17.01 -14.15 -9.82
CA THR A 112 -16.69 -13.80 -8.43
C THR A 112 -17.97 -13.36 -7.72
N PRO A 113 -18.36 -13.98 -6.59
CA PRO A 113 -19.53 -13.55 -5.84
C PRO A 113 -19.34 -12.13 -5.30
N GLU A 114 -20.40 -11.31 -5.40
CA GLU A 114 -20.43 -9.95 -4.83
C GLU A 114 -19.21 -9.11 -5.26
N VAL A 115 -18.99 -8.99 -6.58
CA VAL A 115 -17.89 -8.17 -7.14
C VAL A 115 -17.93 -6.73 -6.62
N GLU A 116 -19.12 -6.20 -6.38
CA GLU A 116 -19.38 -4.88 -5.83
C GLU A 116 -18.96 -4.72 -4.35
N ALA A 117 -18.68 -5.82 -3.66
CA ALA A 117 -18.21 -5.84 -2.28
C ALA A 117 -16.75 -6.33 -2.15
N THR A 118 -16.07 -6.58 -3.28
CA THR A 118 -14.74 -7.19 -3.29
C THR A 118 -13.72 -6.26 -3.98
N PRO A 119 -12.95 -5.44 -3.23
CA PRO A 119 -12.04 -4.44 -3.79
C PRO A 119 -10.97 -4.98 -4.71
N PHE A 120 -10.63 -6.25 -4.52
CA PHE A 120 -9.64 -6.95 -5.31
C PHE A 120 -10.25 -7.79 -6.43
N ALA A 121 -11.55 -7.74 -6.71
CA ALA A 121 -12.20 -8.66 -7.66
C ALA A 121 -11.51 -8.65 -9.04
N CYS A 122 -11.03 -7.49 -9.50
CA CYS A 122 -10.36 -7.29 -10.77
C CYS A 122 -8.82 -7.34 -10.67
N GLU A 123 -8.23 -7.87 -9.61
CA GLU A 123 -6.76 -7.86 -9.48
C GLU A 123 -6.06 -9.05 -10.19
N PHE A 124 -5.20 -8.76 -11.17
CA PHE A 124 -4.41 -9.76 -11.91
C PHE A 124 -2.93 -9.34 -11.98
N ASN A 125 -2.30 -9.16 -10.82
CA ASN A 125 -0.93 -8.64 -10.66
C ASN A 125 -0.72 -7.26 -11.32
N GLY A 126 -1.74 -6.41 -11.28
CA GLY A 126 -1.75 -5.11 -11.97
C GLY A 126 -1.97 -5.15 -13.48
N LEU A 127 -2.05 -6.33 -14.12
CA LEU A 127 -2.22 -6.49 -15.58
C LEU A 127 -3.64 -6.19 -16.08
N ALA A 128 -4.61 -6.12 -15.16
CA ALA A 128 -6.00 -5.85 -15.48
C ALA A 128 -6.43 -4.50 -14.89
N LYS A 129 -7.46 -3.92 -15.51
CA LYS A 129 -8.15 -2.71 -15.08
C LYS A 129 -9.64 -2.93 -15.00
N LEU A 130 -10.28 -2.23 -14.06
CA LEU A 130 -11.72 -2.23 -13.89
C LEU A 130 -12.36 -1.09 -14.70
N GLU A 131 -13.13 -1.45 -15.71
CA GLU A 131 -13.91 -0.51 -16.53
C GLU A 131 -15.34 -0.39 -16.00
N CYS A 132 -15.74 0.83 -15.63
CA CYS A 132 -16.89 1.02 -14.76
C CYS A 132 -18.19 1.45 -15.46
N GLY A 133 -18.20 1.62 -16.78
CA GLY A 133 -19.41 1.81 -17.59
C GLY A 133 -20.34 2.99 -17.23
N LYS A 134 -19.96 3.83 -16.25
CA LYS A 134 -20.78 4.91 -15.69
C LYS A 134 -20.36 6.26 -16.30
N GLU A 135 -21.31 6.94 -16.93
CA GLU A 135 -21.09 8.28 -17.53
C GLU A 135 -20.87 9.39 -16.48
N ASN A 136 -21.18 9.15 -15.20
CA ASN A 136 -21.16 10.16 -14.12
C ASN A 136 -20.06 9.93 -13.07
N MET A 137 -18.96 9.26 -13.41
CA MET A 137 -17.84 9.08 -12.48
C MET A 137 -17.13 10.40 -12.22
N LYS A 138 -16.75 10.64 -10.96
CA LYS A 138 -15.87 11.76 -10.63
C LYS A 138 -14.53 11.60 -11.35
N SER A 139 -14.00 12.72 -11.84
CA SER A 139 -12.65 12.77 -12.40
C SER A 139 -11.63 12.37 -11.33
N SER A 140 -10.72 11.46 -11.66
CA SER A 140 -9.52 11.20 -10.86
C SER A 140 -8.46 12.30 -11.03
N VAL A 141 -8.62 13.17 -12.02
CA VAL A 141 -7.73 14.29 -12.30
C VAL A 141 -8.26 15.56 -11.63
N LEU A 142 -7.43 16.14 -10.76
CA LEU A 142 -7.69 17.41 -10.08
C LEU A 142 -6.84 18.57 -10.64
N LEU A 143 -5.66 18.26 -11.19
CA LEU A 143 -4.76 19.25 -11.77
C LEU A 143 -5.22 19.68 -13.15
N ALA A 144 -5.04 20.98 -13.45
CA ALA A 144 -5.38 21.53 -14.77
C ALA A 144 -4.54 20.94 -15.93
N SER A 145 -3.37 20.37 -15.63
CA SER A 145 -2.50 19.72 -16.63
C SER A 145 -3.05 18.40 -17.16
N GLY A 146 -4.00 17.76 -16.45
CA GLY A 146 -4.41 16.39 -16.77
C GLY A 146 -3.60 15.31 -16.05
N GLU A 147 -2.50 15.68 -15.41
CA GLU A 147 -1.55 14.74 -14.79
C GLU A 147 -2.03 14.25 -13.41
N PRO A 148 -1.59 13.05 -12.98
CA PRO A 148 -1.78 12.60 -11.61
C PRO A 148 -1.03 13.50 -10.62
N ILE A 149 -1.50 13.53 -9.37
CA ILE A 149 -0.82 14.22 -8.27
C ILE A 149 0.50 13.49 -7.98
N ARG A 150 1.62 14.20 -8.08
CA ARG A 150 2.95 13.71 -7.74
C ARG A 150 3.50 14.61 -6.65
N SER A 151 3.43 14.13 -5.42
CA SER A 151 3.66 14.93 -4.22
C SER A 151 4.78 14.37 -3.34
N ALA A 152 5.42 15.25 -2.58
CA ALA A 152 6.22 14.88 -1.42
C ALA A 152 5.75 15.67 -0.20
N THR A 153 5.79 15.04 0.97
CA THR A 153 5.38 15.67 2.23
C THR A 153 6.50 16.53 2.81
N LEU A 154 6.14 17.70 3.36
CA LEU A 154 7.04 18.56 4.12
C LEU A 154 7.07 18.14 5.60
N ALA A 155 7.59 16.93 5.86
CA ALA A 155 7.64 16.35 7.19
C ALA A 155 8.44 17.25 8.16
N GLY A 156 7.93 17.40 9.39
CA GLY A 156 8.60 18.15 10.46
C GLY A 156 8.50 19.68 10.36
N LEU A 157 7.80 20.23 9.35
CA LEU A 157 7.70 21.69 9.16
C LEU A 157 6.84 22.36 10.24
N PHE A 158 5.56 22.00 10.36
CA PHE A 158 4.65 22.55 11.39
C PHE A 158 4.17 21.51 12.40
N VAL A 159 4.13 20.24 11.99
CA VAL A 159 3.76 19.11 12.84
C VAL A 159 5.02 18.32 13.16
N PRO A 160 5.28 17.96 14.43
CA PRO A 160 6.47 17.20 14.79
C PRO A 160 6.57 15.89 14.02
N ALA A 161 7.72 15.64 13.39
CA ALA A 161 8.06 14.36 12.77
C ALA A 161 9.50 13.98 13.18
N PRO A 162 9.70 13.48 14.43
CA PRO A 162 11.03 13.25 14.99
C PRO A 162 11.93 12.37 14.10
N TRP A 163 11.35 11.39 13.40
CA TRP A 163 12.09 10.54 12.46
C TRP A 163 12.72 11.39 11.32
N ALA A 164 12.00 12.38 10.78
CA ALA A 164 12.49 13.24 9.70
C ALA A 164 13.49 14.31 10.19
N THR A 165 13.51 14.56 11.49
CA THR A 165 14.21 15.70 12.10
C THR A 165 15.33 15.29 13.08
N GLY A 166 15.78 14.04 13.00
CA GLY A 166 16.86 13.52 13.86
C GLY A 166 16.50 13.51 15.34
N GLY A 167 15.25 13.18 15.67
CA GLY A 167 14.71 13.09 17.02
C GLY A 167 14.28 14.43 17.64
N LYS A 168 14.23 15.53 16.87
CA LYS A 168 14.00 16.89 17.40
C LYS A 168 12.68 17.48 16.93
N THR A 169 11.90 18.08 17.83
CA THR A 169 10.85 19.02 17.39
C THR A 169 11.49 20.34 17.00
N LEU A 170 11.31 20.75 15.74
CA LEU A 170 11.88 22.01 15.24
C LEU A 170 11.15 23.22 15.82
N THR A 171 11.91 24.27 16.15
CA THR A 171 11.33 25.59 16.37
C THR A 171 10.95 26.22 15.02
N LEU A 172 10.02 27.19 15.00
CA LEU A 172 9.63 27.87 13.76
C LEU A 172 10.82 28.50 13.01
N LYS A 173 11.83 29.00 13.73
CA LYS A 173 13.06 29.54 13.11
C LYS A 173 13.94 28.47 12.45
N GLN A 174 13.87 27.23 12.95
CA GLN A 174 14.55 26.09 12.31
C GLN A 174 13.72 25.57 11.14
N ALA A 175 12.40 25.47 11.30
CA ALA A 175 11.46 25.10 10.25
C ALA A 175 11.56 26.04 9.02
N GLU A 176 11.65 27.35 9.25
CA GLU A 176 11.87 28.37 8.19
C GLU A 176 13.14 28.13 7.37
N LYS A 177 14.18 27.56 7.99
CA LYS A 177 15.44 27.22 7.31
C LYS A 177 15.46 25.81 6.75
N PHE A 178 14.51 24.97 7.17
CA PHE A 178 14.48 23.58 6.78
C PHE A 178 14.04 23.46 5.31
N TYR A 179 12.91 24.05 4.94
CA TYR A 179 12.42 24.08 3.56
C TYR A 179 12.55 25.49 2.96
N THR A 180 13.34 25.60 1.91
CA THR A 180 13.71 26.85 1.25
C THR A 180 13.15 26.92 -0.17
N GLU A 181 13.18 28.09 -0.80
CA GLU A 181 12.79 28.27 -2.21
C GLU A 181 13.50 27.28 -3.15
N LYS A 182 14.78 27.00 -2.88
CA LYS A 182 15.56 26.02 -3.66
C LYS A 182 14.95 24.62 -3.61
N ASP A 183 14.42 24.20 -2.46
CA ASP A 183 13.82 22.87 -2.32
C ASP A 183 12.61 22.70 -3.24
N PHE A 184 11.76 23.72 -3.37
CA PHE A 184 10.60 23.68 -4.26
C PHE A 184 10.99 23.67 -5.74
N MET A 185 12.05 24.41 -6.11
CA MET A 185 12.62 24.34 -7.47
C MET A 185 13.22 22.96 -7.78
N ASP A 186 13.88 22.34 -6.79
CA ASP A 186 14.44 21.00 -6.92
C ASP A 186 13.33 19.94 -7.02
N MET A 187 12.26 20.05 -6.21
CA MET A 187 11.05 19.21 -6.32
C MET A 187 10.42 19.32 -7.72
N LYS A 188 10.27 20.54 -8.24
CA LYS A 188 9.73 20.75 -9.59
C LYS A 188 10.62 20.11 -10.65
N SER A 189 11.93 20.27 -10.51
CA SER A 189 12.92 19.69 -11.45
C SER A 189 12.98 18.17 -11.38
N ALA A 190 12.55 17.57 -10.27
CA ALA A 190 12.40 16.14 -10.08
C ALA A 190 11.11 15.55 -10.69
N GLY A 191 10.25 16.40 -11.27
CA GLY A 191 8.97 15.99 -11.88
C GLY A 191 7.78 15.98 -10.91
N LEU A 192 7.94 16.53 -9.69
CA LEU A 192 6.81 16.76 -8.80
C LEU A 192 5.96 17.94 -9.29
N ASN A 193 4.67 17.87 -9.00
CA ASN A 193 3.72 18.95 -9.32
C ASN A 193 3.00 19.48 -8.07
N THR A 194 3.10 18.77 -6.94
CA THR A 194 2.37 19.06 -5.72
C THR A 194 3.28 18.90 -4.49
N VAL A 195 2.96 19.59 -3.40
CA VAL A 195 3.52 19.33 -2.07
C VAL A 195 2.42 19.07 -1.06
N GLN A 196 2.67 18.21 -0.09
CA GLN A 196 1.75 18.00 1.02
C GLN A 196 2.31 18.64 2.29
N ILE A 197 1.49 19.45 2.96
CA ILE A 197 1.91 20.22 4.14
C ILE A 197 1.00 19.85 5.30
N ALA A 198 1.56 19.19 6.32
CA ALA A 198 0.84 18.97 7.57
C ALA A 198 0.75 20.29 8.36
N VAL A 199 -0.46 20.74 8.67
CA VAL A 199 -0.71 22.01 9.38
C VAL A 199 -1.59 21.75 10.60
N PRO A 200 -1.17 22.13 11.82
CA PRO A 200 -2.01 22.00 12.99
C PRO A 200 -3.18 22.98 12.93
N THR A 201 -4.36 22.56 13.40
CA THR A 201 -5.57 23.41 13.56
C THR A 201 -5.31 24.70 14.35
N ALA A 202 -4.33 24.68 15.26
CA ALA A 202 -3.85 25.86 16.00
C ALA A 202 -3.44 27.04 15.11
N ALA A 203 -2.96 26.79 13.88
CA ALA A 203 -2.64 27.83 12.90
C ALA A 203 -3.86 28.72 12.56
N PHE A 204 -5.07 28.17 12.68
CA PHE A 204 -6.33 28.81 12.29
C PHE A 204 -7.12 29.33 13.50
N ASP A 205 -6.56 29.26 14.71
CA ASP A 205 -7.16 29.83 15.91
C ASP A 205 -6.56 31.21 16.21
N PRO A 206 -7.34 32.30 16.12
CA PRO A 206 -6.85 33.64 16.42
C PRO A 206 -6.48 33.84 17.90
N LYS A 207 -6.84 32.91 18.78
CA LYS A 207 -6.49 32.95 20.21
C LYS A 207 -5.21 32.17 20.54
N ASP A 208 -4.70 31.38 19.60
CA ASP A 208 -3.49 30.61 19.82
C ASP A 208 -2.25 31.49 19.63
N GLU A 209 -1.35 31.48 20.63
CA GLU A 209 -0.14 32.31 20.62
C GLU A 209 0.83 31.91 19.48
N LEU A 210 0.79 30.65 19.04
CA LEU A 210 1.59 30.13 17.93
C LEU A 210 0.85 30.22 16.59
N GLY A 211 -0.47 30.46 16.59
CA GLY A 211 -1.29 30.47 15.38
C GLY A 211 -0.81 31.48 14.34
N GLN A 212 -0.61 32.74 14.74
CA GLN A 212 -0.14 33.81 13.84
C GLN A 212 1.29 33.57 13.30
N PRO A 213 2.29 33.19 14.12
CA PRO A 213 3.60 32.79 13.62
C PRO A 213 3.56 31.61 12.63
N ILE A 214 2.75 30.57 12.89
CA ILE A 214 2.61 29.43 11.97
C ILE A 214 2.01 29.90 10.65
N MET A 215 0.94 30.68 10.70
CA MET A 215 0.26 31.19 9.50
C MET A 215 1.19 32.05 8.63
N SER A 216 1.96 32.95 9.26
CA SER A 216 2.92 33.79 8.52
C SER A 216 3.99 32.97 7.80
N LEU A 217 4.48 31.89 8.41
CA LEU A 217 5.43 30.98 7.76
C LEU A 217 4.72 30.15 6.67
N LEU A 218 3.50 29.67 6.91
CA LEU A 218 2.70 28.94 5.92
C LEU A 218 2.48 29.77 4.65
N GLU A 219 2.08 31.03 4.76
CA GLU A 219 1.92 31.94 3.62
C GLU A 219 3.23 32.12 2.83
N THR A 220 4.36 32.19 3.54
CA THR A 220 5.69 32.28 2.91
C THR A 220 6.02 31.00 2.14
N ILE A 221 5.75 29.84 2.73
CA ILE A 221 5.97 28.53 2.10
C ILE A 221 5.06 28.37 0.88
N LEU A 222 3.77 28.67 0.99
CA LEU A 222 2.81 28.59 -0.12
C LEU A 222 3.20 29.51 -1.27
N LYS A 223 3.73 30.70 -0.97
CA LYS A 223 4.30 31.57 -1.99
C LYS A 223 5.47 30.91 -2.71
N ASN A 224 6.43 30.34 -1.99
CA ASN A 224 7.59 29.66 -2.60
C ASN A 224 7.17 28.45 -3.44
N VAL A 225 6.15 27.70 -3.01
CA VAL A 225 5.54 26.59 -3.75
C VAL A 225 4.97 27.10 -5.08
N SER A 226 4.18 28.18 -5.04
CA SER A 226 3.58 28.79 -6.23
C SER A 226 4.64 29.37 -7.18
N ASP A 227 5.65 30.08 -6.64
CA ASP A 227 6.75 30.66 -7.42
C ASP A 227 7.56 29.58 -8.16
N ALA A 228 7.63 28.35 -7.60
CA ALA A 228 8.24 27.19 -8.25
C ALA A 228 7.34 26.47 -9.27
N GLY A 229 6.08 26.88 -9.42
CA GLY A 229 5.11 26.22 -10.31
C GLY A 229 4.58 24.89 -9.76
N LEU A 230 4.52 24.76 -8.44
CA LEU A 230 3.89 23.66 -7.71
C LEU A 230 2.56 24.13 -7.09
N VAL A 231 1.73 23.19 -6.66
CA VAL A 231 0.54 23.45 -5.83
C VAL A 231 0.64 22.72 -4.50
N ALA A 232 -0.19 23.09 -3.51
CA ALA A 232 -0.16 22.52 -2.17
C ALA A 232 -1.46 21.76 -1.83
N ILE A 233 -1.31 20.64 -1.12
CA ILE A 233 -2.40 20.00 -0.37
C ILE A 233 -2.13 20.23 1.12
N LEU A 234 -3.07 20.85 1.83
CA LEU A 234 -2.94 21.04 3.27
C LEU A 234 -3.57 19.86 4.02
N ASN A 235 -2.73 19.10 4.73
CA ASN A 235 -3.18 18.02 5.61
C ASN A 235 -3.41 18.58 7.01
N ILE A 236 -4.68 18.72 7.40
CA ILE A 236 -5.02 19.36 8.68
C ILE A 236 -4.89 18.36 9.81
N VAL A 237 -4.10 18.69 10.82
CA VAL A 237 -3.89 17.88 12.02
C VAL A 237 -4.61 18.51 13.20
N SER A 238 -5.55 17.77 13.78
CA SER A 238 -6.33 18.18 14.96
C SER A 238 -5.90 17.39 16.19
N THR A 239 -5.99 18.00 17.37
CA THR A 239 -5.73 17.31 18.65
C THR A 239 -7.01 17.03 19.44
N GLY A 240 -8.18 17.31 18.85
CA GLY A 240 -9.47 17.04 19.47
C GLY A 240 -10.66 17.40 18.59
N ASP A 241 -11.77 17.71 19.24
CA ASP A 241 -12.98 18.22 18.59
C ASP A 241 -12.83 19.74 18.33
N GLU A 242 -12.32 20.07 17.15
CA GLU A 242 -11.95 21.42 16.75
C GLU A 242 -12.65 21.86 15.45
N LEU A 243 -13.95 21.55 15.32
CA LEU A 243 -14.74 21.80 14.10
C LEU A 243 -14.57 23.22 13.55
N ASP A 244 -14.71 24.24 14.40
CA ASP A 244 -14.59 25.65 14.00
C ASP A 244 -13.22 25.96 13.36
N LYS A 245 -12.14 25.33 13.85
CA LYS A 245 -10.78 25.52 13.33
C LYS A 245 -10.58 24.80 12.00
N VAL A 246 -11.17 23.60 11.84
CA VAL A 246 -11.15 22.86 10.58
C VAL A 246 -11.93 23.62 9.50
N VAL A 247 -13.07 24.20 9.84
CA VAL A 247 -13.87 25.04 8.92
C VAL A 247 -13.12 26.34 8.55
N ALA A 248 -12.41 26.95 9.51
CA ALA A 248 -11.54 28.09 9.24
C ALA A 248 -10.38 27.72 8.30
N ALA A 249 -9.76 26.55 8.50
CA ALA A 249 -8.73 26.03 7.61
C ALA A 249 -9.25 25.84 6.17
N ALA A 250 -10.43 25.25 6.00
CA ALA A 250 -11.02 25.07 4.68
C ALA A 250 -11.30 26.40 3.98
N THR A 251 -11.79 27.40 4.73
CA THR A 251 -12.04 28.75 4.22
C THR A 251 -10.75 29.43 3.78
N PHE A 252 -9.67 29.27 4.56
CA PHE A 252 -8.34 29.76 4.16
C PHE A 252 -7.86 29.07 2.87
N CYS A 253 -7.99 27.74 2.78
CA CYS A 253 -7.55 27.00 1.60
C CYS A 253 -8.30 27.44 0.33
N ASP A 254 -9.62 27.59 0.40
CA ASP A 254 -10.45 28.03 -0.74
C ASP A 254 -10.10 29.44 -1.24
N GLN A 255 -9.61 30.30 -0.35
CA GLN A 255 -9.25 31.69 -0.67
C GLN A 255 -7.77 31.87 -1.05
N THR A 256 -6.95 30.84 -0.91
CA THR A 256 -5.50 30.93 -1.10
C THR A 256 -5.08 30.36 -2.44
N GLU A 257 -4.53 31.21 -3.30
CA GLU A 257 -3.97 30.79 -4.58
C GLU A 257 -2.82 29.78 -4.37
N GLY A 258 -2.81 28.72 -5.17
CA GLY A 258 -1.82 27.65 -5.08
C GLY A 258 -2.18 26.52 -4.12
N VAL A 259 -3.29 26.62 -3.36
CA VAL A 259 -3.81 25.47 -2.59
C VAL A 259 -4.80 24.69 -3.45
N LEU A 260 -4.45 23.44 -3.74
CA LEU A 260 -5.22 22.52 -4.59
C LEU A 260 -6.40 21.90 -3.83
N ALA A 261 -6.15 21.44 -2.61
CA ALA A 261 -7.10 20.69 -1.81
C ALA A 261 -6.71 20.71 -0.32
N MET A 262 -7.60 20.19 0.52
CA MET A 262 -7.34 19.97 1.95
C MET A 262 -7.74 18.55 2.36
N THR A 263 -6.88 17.88 3.13
CA THR A 263 -7.24 16.64 3.83
C THR A 263 -7.80 16.99 5.21
N ILE A 264 -9.01 16.52 5.53
CA ILE A 264 -9.57 16.69 6.88
C ILE A 264 -8.86 15.76 7.87
N PRO A 265 -8.80 16.08 9.17
CA PRO A 265 -8.05 15.25 10.12
C PRO A 265 -8.71 13.87 10.31
N SER A 266 -7.89 12.81 10.36
CA SER A 266 -8.34 11.42 10.55
C SER A 266 -8.73 11.12 12.01
N GLU A 267 -8.07 11.73 12.97
CA GLU A 267 -8.23 11.45 14.40
C GLU A 267 -9.29 12.32 15.12
N THR A 268 -10.17 12.99 14.38
CA THR A 268 -11.22 13.79 15.03
C THR A 268 -12.26 12.88 15.70
N MET A 269 -12.77 13.30 16.86
CA MET A 269 -14.00 12.71 17.42
C MET A 269 -15.27 13.13 16.64
N LEU A 270 -15.09 13.87 15.55
CA LEU A 270 -16.18 14.44 14.76
C LEU A 270 -16.64 13.43 13.72
N ASP A 271 -17.96 13.41 13.51
CA ASP A 271 -18.55 12.72 12.37
C ASP A 271 -18.07 13.37 11.05
N PRO A 272 -17.41 12.63 10.14
CA PRO A 272 -16.84 13.20 8.92
C PRO A 272 -17.87 13.91 8.04
N LYS A 273 -19.11 13.41 8.02
CA LYS A 273 -20.19 14.06 7.27
C LYS A 273 -20.47 15.47 7.81
N SER A 274 -20.55 15.60 9.12
CA SER A 274 -20.80 16.89 9.79
C SER A 274 -19.68 17.90 9.52
N VAL A 275 -18.43 17.44 9.46
CA VAL A 275 -17.27 18.27 9.06
C VAL A 275 -17.43 18.75 7.61
N VAL A 276 -17.67 17.84 6.67
CA VAL A 276 -17.84 18.16 5.25
C VAL A 276 -19.03 19.11 5.04
N ASP A 277 -20.20 18.82 5.61
CA ASP A 277 -21.38 19.68 5.53
C ASP A 277 -21.07 21.10 6.01
N SER A 278 -20.33 21.24 7.12
CA SER A 278 -19.96 22.54 7.68
C SER A 278 -18.98 23.30 6.78
N ILE A 279 -18.01 22.60 6.18
CA ILE A 279 -17.09 23.21 5.22
C ILE A 279 -17.86 23.69 3.98
N ARG A 280 -18.78 22.89 3.45
CA ARG A 280 -19.55 23.23 2.24
C ARG A 280 -20.43 24.48 2.38
N VAL A 281 -20.75 24.91 3.61
CA VAL A 281 -21.44 26.19 3.84
C VAL A 281 -20.57 27.38 3.45
N LEU A 282 -19.25 27.30 3.64
CA LEU A 282 -18.31 28.41 3.41
C LEU A 282 -17.43 28.21 2.17
N ALA A 283 -17.09 26.97 1.86
CA ALA A 283 -16.25 26.56 0.72
C ALA A 283 -17.00 25.47 -0.10
N PRO A 284 -18.07 25.85 -0.83
CA PRO A 284 -19.00 24.91 -1.45
C PRO A 284 -18.37 24.06 -2.56
N ASP A 285 -17.38 24.60 -3.27
CA ASP A 285 -16.75 23.94 -4.41
C ASP A 285 -15.29 23.51 -4.15
N PHE A 286 -14.75 23.74 -2.94
CA PHE A 286 -13.35 23.46 -2.65
C PHE A 286 -13.05 21.94 -2.55
N PRO A 287 -12.01 21.41 -3.19
CA PRO A 287 -11.63 20.00 -3.10
C PRO A 287 -11.27 19.55 -1.67
N ILE A 288 -11.90 18.48 -1.19
CA ILE A 288 -11.65 17.88 0.12
C ILE A 288 -11.25 16.42 -0.03
N PHE A 289 -10.17 16.03 0.64
CA PHE A 289 -9.81 14.63 0.86
C PHE A 289 -10.32 14.15 2.22
N LEU A 290 -11.12 13.09 2.20
CA LEU A 290 -11.61 12.35 3.36
C LEU A 290 -10.66 11.19 3.64
N PRO A 291 -10.02 11.12 4.82
CA PRO A 291 -9.24 9.94 5.21
C PRO A 291 -10.09 8.68 5.12
N VAL A 292 -9.56 7.66 4.42
CA VAL A 292 -10.20 6.36 4.25
C VAL A 292 -9.15 5.26 4.40
N SER A 293 -9.51 4.20 5.13
CA SER A 293 -8.73 2.98 5.15
C SER A 293 -9.18 2.03 4.05
N GLN A 294 -8.36 1.05 3.73
CA GLN A 294 -8.72 -0.01 2.79
C GLN A 294 -9.96 -0.81 3.23
N ALA A 295 -10.17 -0.96 4.55
CA ALA A 295 -11.34 -1.63 5.11
C ALA A 295 -12.64 -0.85 4.85
N ASP A 296 -12.57 0.48 4.79
CA ASP A 296 -13.74 1.36 4.61
C ASP A 296 -14.28 1.31 3.17
N LEU A 297 -13.45 0.91 2.20
CA LEU A 297 -13.82 0.96 0.77
C LEU A 297 -15.05 0.11 0.43
N THR A 298 -15.27 -0.98 1.16
CA THR A 298 -16.45 -1.85 0.98
C THR A 298 -17.73 -1.31 1.59
N ASN A 299 -17.63 -0.30 2.46
CA ASN A 299 -18.75 0.26 3.22
C ASN A 299 -18.72 1.80 3.22
N LEU A 300 -18.43 2.39 2.05
CA LEU A 300 -18.42 3.85 1.91
C LEU A 300 -19.83 4.42 2.17
N PRO A 301 -19.96 5.45 3.03
CA PRO A 301 -21.25 6.05 3.32
C PRO A 301 -21.90 6.67 2.06
N ALA A 302 -23.20 6.46 1.85
CA ALA A 302 -23.90 6.94 0.66
C ALA A 302 -23.83 8.47 0.43
N TRP A 303 -23.52 9.26 1.47
CA TRP A 303 -23.37 10.71 1.32
C TRP A 303 -22.11 11.11 0.53
N THR A 304 -21.07 10.27 0.48
CA THR A 304 -19.84 10.56 -0.26
C THR A 304 -20.06 10.59 -1.79
N LEU A 305 -21.11 9.90 -2.25
CA LEU A 305 -21.49 9.80 -3.66
C LEU A 305 -22.01 11.12 -4.24
N ASN A 306 -22.57 12.00 -3.39
CA ASN A 306 -23.31 13.19 -3.84
C ASN A 306 -22.43 14.44 -3.94
N ASP A 307 -21.23 14.43 -3.35
CA ASP A 307 -20.33 15.58 -3.34
C ASP A 307 -19.27 15.42 -4.43
N LYS A 308 -19.39 16.21 -5.51
CA LYS A 308 -18.50 16.17 -6.68
C LYS A 308 -17.03 16.52 -6.35
N ASN A 309 -16.78 17.24 -5.26
CA ASN A 309 -15.45 17.73 -4.86
C ASN A 309 -14.95 17.05 -3.58
N LEU A 310 -15.50 15.87 -3.27
CA LEU A 310 -15.03 14.99 -2.20
C LEU A 310 -14.31 13.79 -2.80
N PHE A 311 -13.10 13.56 -2.30
CA PHE A 311 -12.17 12.53 -2.72
C PHE A 311 -11.69 11.74 -1.50
N GLY A 312 -11.13 10.55 -1.70
CA GLY A 312 -10.55 9.76 -0.62
C GLY A 312 -9.05 10.03 -0.45
N ALA A 313 -8.61 10.18 0.79
CA ALA A 313 -7.20 10.16 1.19
C ALA A 313 -6.92 8.75 1.73
N LEU A 314 -6.35 7.88 0.88
CA LEU A 314 -6.04 6.51 1.24
C LEU A 314 -4.76 6.47 2.06
N GLU A 315 -4.84 5.78 3.20
CA GLU A 315 -3.67 5.42 3.99
C GLU A 315 -3.27 3.98 3.68
N THR A 316 -2.08 3.81 3.12
CA THR A 316 -1.41 2.52 2.98
C THR A 316 0.00 2.61 3.55
N SER A 317 0.47 1.52 4.16
CA SER A 317 1.80 1.43 4.71
C SER A 317 2.31 0.01 4.58
N HIS A 318 3.55 -0.13 4.14
CA HIS A 318 4.29 -1.40 4.13
C HIS A 318 4.97 -1.69 5.48
N MET A 319 4.62 -0.91 6.51
CA MET A 319 5.15 -1.01 7.86
C MET A 319 4.05 -1.06 8.95
N GLY A 320 2.77 -1.12 8.57
CA GLY A 320 1.65 -0.89 9.49
C GLY A 320 1.32 -2.08 10.39
N THR A 321 1.79 -3.28 10.07
CA THR A 321 1.49 -4.50 10.82
C THR A 321 2.73 -5.33 11.12
N VAL A 322 2.66 -6.15 12.17
CA VAL A 322 3.75 -7.08 12.52
C VAL A 322 4.07 -8.02 11.34
N ALA A 323 3.06 -8.44 10.58
CA ALA A 323 3.24 -9.31 9.43
C ALA A 323 4.04 -8.64 8.29
N ASP A 324 3.96 -7.31 8.20
CA ASP A 324 4.66 -6.54 7.17
C ASP A 324 6.14 -6.36 7.47
N ILE A 325 6.51 -6.26 8.75
CA ILE A 325 7.86 -5.86 9.19
C ILE A 325 8.70 -7.00 9.78
N ALA A 326 8.06 -8.01 10.37
CA ALA A 326 8.76 -9.00 11.19
C ALA A 326 9.75 -9.84 10.37
N SER A 327 10.95 -9.99 10.91
CA SER A 327 12.06 -10.71 10.28
C SER A 327 13.13 -11.01 11.31
N SER A 328 13.66 -12.23 11.32
CA SER A 328 14.73 -12.68 12.22
C SER A 328 16.05 -12.93 11.49
N THR A 329 16.05 -12.93 10.15
CA THR A 329 17.23 -13.20 9.32
C THR A 329 17.24 -12.35 8.05
N SER A 330 18.43 -12.12 7.49
CA SER A 330 18.62 -11.51 6.17
C SER A 330 17.77 -12.16 5.05
N LYS A 331 17.61 -13.49 5.11
CA LYS A 331 16.78 -14.23 4.16
C LYS A 331 15.30 -13.87 4.28
N GLU A 332 14.83 -13.66 5.50
CA GLU A 332 13.46 -13.22 5.76
C GLU A 332 13.28 -11.77 5.32
N ASP A 333 14.26 -10.89 5.52
CA ASP A 333 14.24 -9.52 5.00
C ASP A 333 14.11 -9.49 3.47
N ARG A 334 14.87 -10.33 2.76
CA ARG A 334 14.74 -10.46 1.30
C ARG A 334 13.38 -11.02 0.88
N SER A 335 12.83 -11.96 1.65
CA SER A 335 11.50 -12.53 1.40
C SER A 335 10.39 -11.49 1.63
N LYS A 336 10.56 -10.65 2.65
CA LYS A 336 9.71 -9.49 2.98
C LYS A 336 9.74 -8.45 1.87
N MET A 337 10.93 -8.08 1.39
CA MET A 337 11.10 -7.19 0.23
C MET A 337 10.38 -7.71 -1.01
N PHE A 338 10.57 -9.00 -1.34
CA PHE A 338 9.88 -9.64 -2.45
C PHE A 338 8.36 -9.62 -2.29
N TYR A 339 7.85 -9.85 -1.07
CA TYR A 339 6.42 -9.80 -0.77
C TYR A 339 5.83 -8.40 -1.01
N HIS A 340 6.47 -7.35 -0.48
CA HIS A 340 6.04 -5.96 -0.67
C HIS A 340 6.02 -5.58 -2.14
N GLU A 341 7.10 -5.90 -2.86
CA GLU A 341 7.19 -5.68 -4.30
C GLU A 341 6.09 -6.42 -5.08
N ALA A 342 5.81 -7.69 -4.75
CA ALA A 342 4.82 -8.52 -5.45
C ALA A 342 3.39 -8.04 -5.22
N THR A 343 3.10 -7.50 -4.04
CA THR A 343 1.75 -7.04 -3.65
C THR A 343 1.47 -5.59 -4.06
N THR A 344 2.49 -4.82 -4.40
CA THR A 344 2.36 -3.39 -4.72
C THR A 344 1.41 -3.12 -5.89
N CYS A 345 1.55 -3.90 -6.98
CA CYS A 345 0.70 -3.74 -8.16
C CYS A 345 -0.80 -3.96 -7.85
N MET A 346 -1.10 -4.70 -6.78
CA MET A 346 -2.47 -4.96 -6.33
C MET A 346 -3.17 -3.71 -5.79
N ALA A 347 -2.42 -2.69 -5.35
CA ALA A 347 -2.99 -1.45 -4.82
C ALA A 347 -3.80 -0.68 -5.87
N ARG A 348 -3.53 -0.88 -7.17
CA ARG A 348 -4.36 -0.35 -8.26
C ARG A 348 -5.83 -0.71 -8.09
N SER A 349 -6.12 -1.98 -7.82
CA SER A 349 -7.51 -2.46 -7.84
C SER A 349 -8.37 -1.85 -6.75
N THR A 350 -7.80 -1.51 -5.59
CA THR A 350 -8.54 -0.82 -4.52
C THR A 350 -8.89 0.61 -4.93
N MET A 351 -8.00 1.31 -5.63
CA MET A 351 -8.25 2.66 -6.17
C MET A 351 -9.32 2.65 -7.25
N GLU A 352 -9.22 1.73 -8.21
CA GLU A 352 -10.21 1.58 -9.26
C GLU A 352 -11.57 1.16 -8.70
N PHE A 353 -11.60 0.23 -7.75
CA PHE A 353 -12.83 -0.20 -7.08
C PHE A 353 -13.55 0.96 -6.38
N ALA A 354 -12.81 1.77 -5.61
CA ALA A 354 -13.37 2.91 -4.90
C ALA A 354 -13.94 3.97 -5.86
N SER A 355 -13.27 4.19 -6.99
CA SER A 355 -13.81 5.03 -8.07
C SER A 355 -15.08 4.40 -8.68
N CYS A 356 -15.02 3.11 -9.01
CA CYS A 356 -16.06 2.38 -9.73
C CYS A 356 -17.38 2.24 -8.97
N PHE A 357 -17.28 1.71 -7.76
CA PHE A 357 -18.43 1.33 -6.93
C PHE A 357 -18.72 2.41 -5.88
N GLY A 358 -17.68 3.08 -5.39
CA GLY A 358 -17.79 4.13 -4.39
C GLY A 358 -17.89 5.56 -4.93
N ASN A 359 -17.74 5.78 -6.25
CA ASN A 359 -17.62 7.12 -6.86
C ASN A 359 -16.71 8.07 -6.06
N LEU A 360 -15.61 7.52 -5.54
CA LEU A 360 -14.67 8.19 -4.65
C LEU A 360 -13.25 7.92 -5.16
N PRO A 361 -12.73 8.76 -6.08
CA PRO A 361 -11.33 8.68 -6.50
C PRO A 361 -10.41 8.83 -5.28
N LEU A 362 -9.34 8.03 -5.25
CA LEU A 362 -8.42 7.97 -4.12
C LEU A 362 -7.07 8.61 -4.46
N PHE A 363 -6.57 9.44 -3.55
CA PHE A 363 -5.20 9.93 -3.50
C PHE A 363 -4.46 9.17 -2.41
N LEU A 364 -3.25 8.67 -2.67
CA LEU A 364 -2.45 8.05 -1.64
C LEU A 364 -1.77 9.12 -0.78
N SER A 365 -2.35 9.38 0.39
CA SER A 365 -2.00 10.52 1.24
C SER A 365 -1.07 10.20 2.40
N SER A 366 -0.88 8.91 2.73
CA SER A 366 -0.05 8.49 3.88
C SER A 366 1.44 8.76 3.70
N GLY A 367 1.89 9.13 2.50
CA GLY A 367 3.31 9.32 2.24
C GLY A 367 4.01 7.96 2.12
N PHE A 368 3.92 7.30 0.96
CA PHE A 368 4.62 6.02 0.79
C PHE A 368 6.15 6.22 0.75
N ASP A 369 6.91 5.15 0.95
CA ASP A 369 8.37 5.16 0.94
C ASP A 369 8.95 3.82 0.46
N LEU A 370 10.29 3.68 0.55
CA LEU A 370 11.00 2.45 0.16
C LEU A 370 11.46 1.61 1.35
N SER A 371 10.98 1.91 2.56
CA SER A 371 11.23 1.10 3.74
C SER A 371 10.23 -0.05 3.83
N ILE A 372 10.67 -1.14 4.45
CA ILE A 372 9.86 -2.35 4.66
C ILE A 372 9.88 -2.76 6.14
N ASP A 373 10.25 -1.81 6.99
CA ASP A 373 10.57 -1.95 8.40
C ASP A 373 10.29 -0.62 9.09
N ASP A 374 9.72 -0.66 10.29
CA ASP A 374 9.37 0.53 11.07
C ASP A 374 10.54 1.03 11.95
N CYS A 375 11.78 0.71 11.60
CA CYS A 375 12.96 0.95 12.46
C CYS A 375 13.25 2.43 12.72
N VAL A 376 12.65 3.34 11.94
CA VAL A 376 12.68 4.78 12.22
C VAL A 376 12.03 5.12 13.57
N ASN A 377 11.16 4.23 14.05
CA ASN A 377 10.44 4.36 15.31
C ASN A 377 11.16 3.71 16.49
N TYR A 378 12.38 3.18 16.32
CA TYR A 378 13.11 2.44 17.37
C TYR A 378 13.24 3.20 18.70
N SER A 379 13.28 4.55 18.63
CA SER A 379 13.39 5.42 19.81
C SER A 379 12.05 5.86 20.41
N LEU A 380 10.93 5.52 19.78
CA LEU A 380 9.60 5.93 20.20
C LEU A 380 9.03 5.01 21.29
N PRO A 381 8.28 5.55 22.27
CA PRO A 381 7.57 4.72 23.24
C PRO A 381 6.57 3.80 22.56
N GLY A 382 6.57 2.51 22.92
CA GLY A 382 5.63 1.51 22.37
C GLY A 382 6.17 0.75 21.16
N PHE A 383 7.31 1.15 20.61
CA PHE A 383 8.02 0.38 19.59
C PHE A 383 8.36 -1.03 20.08
N ALA A 384 8.23 -2.00 19.18
CA ALA A 384 8.58 -3.39 19.41
C ALA A 384 9.54 -3.89 18.32
N ASP A 385 10.68 -4.38 18.75
CA ASP A 385 11.65 -5.04 17.87
C ASP A 385 11.24 -6.51 17.68
N TYR A 386 10.82 -6.84 16.47
CA TYR A 386 10.52 -8.19 15.99
C TYR A 386 11.72 -8.83 15.26
N GLY A 387 12.92 -8.25 15.42
CA GLY A 387 14.18 -8.66 14.81
C GLY A 387 14.54 -7.88 13.55
N GLN A 388 13.78 -6.86 13.17
CA GLN A 388 13.88 -6.18 11.87
C GLN A 388 14.94 -5.07 11.80
N CYS A 389 15.48 -4.61 12.94
CA CYS A 389 16.24 -3.35 12.97
C CYS A 389 17.76 -3.45 13.09
N ASP A 390 18.33 -4.63 13.30
CA ASP A 390 19.78 -4.79 13.53
C ASP A 390 20.59 -5.10 12.26
N ARG A 391 19.95 -5.11 11.07
CA ARG A 391 20.54 -5.55 9.79
C ARG A 391 20.43 -4.55 8.65
N PHE A 392 20.12 -3.28 8.93
CA PHE A 392 19.98 -2.28 7.87
C PHE A 392 21.24 -2.16 6.99
N ASP A 393 22.42 -2.26 7.59
CA ASP A 393 23.72 -2.23 6.89
C ASP A 393 23.88 -3.36 5.85
N GLU A 394 23.15 -4.48 5.99
CA GLU A 394 23.14 -5.55 4.98
C GLU A 394 22.37 -5.16 3.71
N THR A 395 21.65 -4.05 3.74
CA THR A 395 20.75 -3.60 2.67
C THR A 395 21.30 -2.48 1.81
N THR A 396 22.44 -1.90 2.18
CA THR A 396 22.95 -0.65 1.60
C THR A 396 23.87 -0.87 0.40
N ASP A 397 24.72 -1.90 0.45
CA ASP A 397 25.69 -2.25 -0.61
C ASP A 397 25.35 -3.57 -1.33
N SER A 398 24.05 -3.84 -1.53
CA SER A 398 23.56 -5.09 -2.08
C SER A 398 22.87 -4.88 -3.43
N PRO A 399 23.38 -5.50 -4.52
CA PRO A 399 22.72 -5.46 -5.82
C PRO A 399 21.29 -6.02 -5.80
N PHE A 400 21.00 -7.01 -4.95
CA PHE A 400 19.63 -7.45 -4.71
C PHE A 400 18.78 -6.29 -4.20
N TRP A 401 19.16 -5.66 -3.09
CA TRP A 401 18.36 -4.59 -2.49
C TRP A 401 18.19 -3.39 -3.42
N GLU A 402 19.23 -3.00 -4.15
CA GLU A 402 19.16 -1.94 -5.16
C GLU A 402 18.11 -2.25 -6.24
N ARG A 403 18.21 -3.43 -6.88
CA ARG A 403 17.27 -3.85 -7.93
C ARG A 403 15.83 -3.95 -7.43
N HIS A 404 15.64 -4.56 -6.26
CA HIS A 404 14.32 -4.77 -5.70
C HIS A 404 13.67 -3.47 -5.22
N ARG A 405 14.44 -2.54 -4.63
CA ARG A 405 13.92 -1.21 -4.25
C ARG A 405 13.57 -0.36 -5.47
N MET A 406 14.39 -0.38 -6.52
CA MET A 406 14.04 0.26 -7.80
C MET A 406 12.72 -0.28 -8.37
N SER A 407 12.58 -1.61 -8.42
CA SER A 407 11.37 -2.26 -8.90
C SER A 407 10.16 -1.92 -8.03
N PHE A 408 10.33 -1.95 -6.70
CA PHE A 408 9.29 -1.59 -5.75
C PHE A 408 8.82 -0.15 -5.91
N ALA A 409 9.75 0.81 -6.04
CA ALA A 409 9.43 2.20 -6.30
C ALA A 409 8.64 2.38 -7.61
N ALA A 410 9.08 1.73 -8.69
CA ALA A 410 8.42 1.79 -9.98
C ALA A 410 6.99 1.21 -9.95
N ARG A 411 6.80 0.09 -9.25
CA ARG A 411 5.47 -0.53 -9.05
C ARG A 411 4.55 0.35 -8.20
N GLN A 412 5.09 0.98 -7.15
CA GLN A 412 4.32 1.89 -6.29
C GLN A 412 3.83 3.09 -7.10
N VAL A 413 4.72 3.77 -7.81
CA VAL A 413 4.37 4.89 -8.70
C VAL A 413 3.33 4.46 -9.73
N PHE A 414 3.54 3.32 -10.40
CA PHE A 414 2.59 2.79 -11.37
C PHE A 414 1.20 2.60 -10.79
N ALA A 415 1.10 1.85 -9.69
CA ALA A 415 -0.17 1.47 -9.08
C ALA A 415 -0.92 2.70 -8.57
N TYR A 416 -0.21 3.64 -7.94
CA TYR A 416 -0.83 4.81 -7.33
C TYR A 416 -1.25 5.88 -8.37
N GLU A 417 -0.61 5.93 -9.53
CA GLU A 417 -1.04 6.78 -10.65
C GLU A 417 -2.31 6.27 -11.36
N GLN A 418 -2.79 5.06 -11.05
CA GLN A 418 -4.12 4.61 -11.49
C GLN A 418 -5.27 5.25 -10.69
N GLY A 419 -4.95 5.78 -9.50
CA GLY A 419 -5.85 6.62 -8.71
C GLY A 419 -5.75 8.09 -9.11
N MET A 420 -5.75 8.98 -8.11
CA MET A 420 -5.49 10.40 -8.29
C MET A 420 -4.00 10.74 -8.25
N GLY A 421 -3.14 9.78 -7.89
CA GLY A 421 -1.73 9.98 -7.63
C GLY A 421 -1.35 9.73 -6.17
N TRP A 422 -0.20 10.26 -5.77
CA TRP A 422 0.51 9.86 -4.55
C TRP A 422 1.28 10.99 -3.89
N SER A 423 1.52 10.83 -2.58
CA SER A 423 2.52 11.58 -1.81
C SER A 423 3.61 10.62 -1.33
N PHE A 424 4.88 11.03 -1.41
CA PHE A 424 6.01 10.34 -0.77
C PHE A 424 6.22 10.85 0.67
N ALA A 425 6.68 9.98 1.57
CA ALA A 425 6.74 10.19 3.02
C ALA A 425 7.41 11.50 3.47
N ALA A 426 8.56 11.84 2.90
CA ALA A 426 9.12 13.19 3.01
C ALA A 426 9.95 13.55 1.78
N TRP A 427 10.07 14.85 1.50
CA TRP A 427 11.04 15.34 0.54
C TRP A 427 12.48 15.08 1.00
N LYS A 428 12.83 15.45 2.24
CA LYS A 428 14.18 15.35 2.79
C LYS A 428 14.22 15.24 4.31
N LEU A 429 15.37 14.85 4.85
CA LEU A 429 15.66 14.84 6.28
C LEU A 429 16.35 16.13 6.74
N TYR A 430 16.14 16.51 8.00
CA TYR A 430 16.84 17.63 8.64
C TYR A 430 18.29 17.26 8.95
N ASP A 431 19.22 18.20 8.77
CA ASP A 431 20.66 17.99 8.97
C ASP A 431 21.23 16.77 8.17
N ASN A 432 20.76 16.55 6.93
CA ASN A 432 21.32 15.52 6.03
C ASN A 432 22.50 16.06 5.21
N ASP A 433 23.70 15.58 5.53
CA ASP A 433 24.95 16.05 4.91
C ASP A 433 25.29 15.33 3.59
N GLU A 434 24.75 14.12 3.36
CA GLU A 434 25.10 13.25 2.23
C GLU A 434 23.86 12.66 1.55
N VAL A 435 23.29 13.45 0.64
CA VAL A 435 22.15 13.04 -0.20
C VAL A 435 22.53 11.85 -1.09
N GLY A 436 21.71 10.82 -1.10
CA GLY A 436 21.86 9.65 -1.96
C GLY A 436 22.71 8.52 -1.36
N THR A 437 23.27 8.71 -0.18
CA THR A 437 23.97 7.66 0.56
C THR A 437 23.02 7.08 1.59
N LEU A 438 22.52 5.86 1.39
CA LEU A 438 21.48 5.24 2.22
C LEU A 438 22.07 4.57 3.46
N ASP A 439 22.74 5.32 4.33
CA ASP A 439 23.41 4.83 5.54
C ASP A 439 22.51 4.74 6.79
N LYS A 440 21.24 5.14 6.65
CA LYS A 440 20.22 5.09 7.72
C LYS A 440 18.84 4.77 7.18
N VAL A 441 18.01 4.14 8.01
CA VAL A 441 16.65 3.72 7.63
C VAL A 441 15.80 4.91 7.19
N GLU A 442 15.90 6.05 7.88
CA GLU A 442 15.10 7.25 7.59
C GLU A 442 15.36 7.79 6.17
N LYS A 443 16.52 7.49 5.57
CA LYS A 443 16.82 7.90 4.20
C LYS A 443 16.01 7.16 3.14
N LEU A 444 15.46 5.98 3.45
CA LEU A 444 14.49 5.32 2.57
C LEU A 444 13.13 6.04 2.52
N MET A 445 12.85 6.89 3.52
CA MET A 445 11.65 7.72 3.62
C MET A 445 11.85 9.14 3.09
N ALA A 446 13.04 9.47 2.58
CA ALA A 446 13.36 10.77 2.02
C ALA A 446 13.52 10.67 0.50
N LEU A 447 12.62 11.32 -0.24
CA LEU A 447 12.59 11.26 -1.70
C LEU A 447 13.91 11.72 -2.32
N GLN A 448 14.50 12.79 -1.77
CA GLN A 448 15.77 13.33 -2.25
C GLN A 448 16.91 12.31 -2.14
N ASP A 449 16.93 11.50 -1.07
CA ASP A 449 17.93 10.45 -0.87
C ASP A 449 17.70 9.26 -1.78
N VAL A 450 16.48 8.75 -1.90
CA VAL A 450 16.20 7.60 -2.78
C VAL A 450 16.40 7.96 -4.26
N MET A 451 16.07 9.19 -4.67
CA MET A 451 16.38 9.69 -6.01
C MET A 451 17.89 9.87 -6.21
N GLY A 452 18.59 10.43 -5.23
CA GLY A 452 20.05 10.58 -5.26
C GLY A 452 20.79 9.25 -5.34
N ALA A 453 20.21 8.19 -4.76
CA ALA A 453 20.71 6.82 -4.83
C ALA A 453 20.32 6.09 -6.14
N GLY A 454 19.54 6.72 -7.02
CA GLY A 454 19.05 6.09 -8.25
C GLY A 454 17.98 5.02 -8.03
N LEU A 455 17.34 4.97 -6.85
CA LEU A 455 16.33 3.96 -6.50
C LEU A 455 14.90 4.33 -6.91
N PHE A 456 14.67 5.56 -7.37
CA PHE A 456 13.34 6.05 -7.72
C PHE A 456 13.24 6.30 -9.23
N PRO A 457 12.13 5.93 -9.89
CA PRO A 457 11.99 6.12 -11.33
C PRO A 457 11.99 7.60 -11.72
N GLU A 458 12.50 7.91 -12.92
CA GLU A 458 12.35 9.24 -13.50
C GLU A 458 10.88 9.53 -13.81
N LEU A 459 10.34 10.63 -13.30
CA LEU A 459 8.93 11.00 -13.45
C LEU A 459 8.62 11.67 -14.81
N ASP A 460 9.63 12.28 -15.43
CA ASP A 460 9.53 12.98 -16.72
C ASP A 460 10.00 12.10 -17.91
N GLY A 461 10.46 10.89 -17.64
CA GLY A 461 11.00 9.96 -18.62
C GLY A 461 9.96 8.99 -19.21
N PRO A 462 10.26 8.32 -20.34
CA PRO A 462 9.40 7.28 -20.87
C PRO A 462 9.35 6.08 -19.91
N THR A 463 8.19 5.90 -19.26
CA THR A 463 7.52 4.60 -19.07
C THR A 463 8.25 3.48 -18.30
N VAL A 464 9.27 3.76 -17.47
CA VAL A 464 9.83 2.72 -16.57
C VAL A 464 8.79 2.19 -15.58
N ALA A 465 7.87 3.05 -15.12
CA ALA A 465 6.79 2.65 -14.24
C ALA A 465 5.69 1.85 -14.97
N THR A 466 5.35 2.16 -16.22
CA THR A 466 4.20 1.54 -16.91
C THR A 466 4.39 0.05 -17.18
N GLU A 467 5.63 -0.42 -17.33
CA GLU A 467 5.92 -1.85 -17.48
C GLU A 467 6.34 -2.52 -16.17
N ALA A 468 6.41 -1.79 -15.05
CA ALA A 468 6.87 -2.33 -13.78
C ALA A 468 6.02 -3.51 -13.30
N CYS A 469 4.71 -3.50 -13.62
CA CYS A 469 3.79 -4.58 -13.31
C CYS A 469 3.61 -5.62 -14.42
N LEU A 470 4.33 -5.51 -15.55
CA LEU A 470 4.24 -6.47 -16.66
C LEU A 470 4.68 -7.88 -16.23
N ASN A 471 5.74 -7.95 -15.42
CA ASN A 471 6.31 -9.19 -14.91
C ASN A 471 6.25 -9.22 -13.37
N PRO A 472 6.14 -10.39 -12.73
CA PRO A 472 6.31 -10.52 -11.29
C PRO A 472 7.74 -10.14 -10.88
N PRO A 473 7.96 -9.81 -9.60
CA PRO A 473 9.31 -9.66 -9.06
C PRO A 473 10.18 -10.88 -9.33
N LYS A 474 11.49 -10.66 -9.43
CA LYS A 474 12.44 -11.77 -9.59
C LYS A 474 12.48 -12.62 -8.31
N VAL A 475 12.42 -13.94 -8.49
CA VAL A 475 12.41 -14.91 -7.38
C VAL A 475 13.85 -15.31 -7.02
N ASP A 476 14.73 -14.33 -6.81
CA ASP A 476 16.14 -14.53 -6.43
C ASP A 476 16.40 -14.29 -4.93
N PHE A 477 15.37 -13.98 -4.14
CA PHE A 477 15.47 -13.80 -2.68
C PHE A 477 16.01 -15.04 -1.93
N ILE A 478 15.82 -16.25 -2.48
CA ILE A 478 16.36 -17.51 -1.93
C ILE A 478 17.87 -17.63 -2.20
N LEU A 479 18.32 -17.15 -3.36
CA LEU A 479 19.72 -17.23 -3.80
C LEU A 479 20.56 -16.12 -3.17
N GLY A 480 19.95 -14.95 -2.92
CA GLY A 480 20.64 -13.79 -2.40
C GLY A 480 21.57 -13.13 -3.41
N ASP A 481 22.43 -12.23 -2.95
CA ASP A 481 23.59 -11.85 -3.75
C ASP A 481 24.56 -13.03 -3.80
N ASP A 482 24.96 -13.45 -4.99
CA ASP A 482 26.00 -14.49 -5.19
C ASP A 482 27.32 -14.15 -4.44
N THR A 483 27.52 -12.89 -4.06
CA THR A 483 28.67 -12.37 -3.31
C THR A 483 28.49 -12.35 -1.79
N LEU A 484 27.26 -12.46 -1.30
CA LEU A 484 26.90 -12.53 0.12
C LEU A 484 25.98 -13.74 0.33
N ALA A 485 26.46 -14.92 -0.10
CA ALA A 485 25.84 -16.19 0.22
C ALA A 485 25.45 -16.15 1.72
N PRO A 486 24.18 -16.43 2.06
CA PRO A 486 23.69 -16.23 3.42
C PRO A 486 24.67 -16.90 4.39
N SER A 487 25.21 -16.11 5.32
CA SER A 487 25.85 -16.70 6.49
C SER A 487 24.83 -17.67 7.08
N MET A 488 25.29 -18.89 7.42
CA MET A 488 24.40 -19.88 8.00
C MET A 488 23.62 -19.22 9.12
N GLY A 489 22.29 -19.19 8.98
CA GLY A 489 21.41 -18.66 10.00
C GLY A 489 21.69 -19.31 11.35
N PRO A 490 21.27 -18.68 12.46
CA PRO A 490 21.42 -19.30 13.77
C PRO A 490 20.83 -20.71 13.74
N PRO A 491 21.53 -21.70 14.30
CA PRO A 491 21.07 -23.08 14.23
C PRO A 491 19.68 -23.23 14.87
N PRO A 492 18.84 -24.16 14.36
CA PRO A 492 17.51 -24.39 14.92
C PRO A 492 17.60 -24.77 16.41
N ASP A 493 16.60 -24.36 17.19
CA ASP A 493 16.49 -24.75 18.60
C ASP A 493 16.33 -26.27 18.70
N CYS A 494 17.38 -26.94 19.18
CA CYS A 494 17.42 -28.39 19.34
C CYS A 494 16.72 -28.87 20.64
N GLY A 495 16.04 -27.99 21.38
CA GLY A 495 15.41 -28.32 22.65
C GLY A 495 16.45 -28.80 23.68
N ASN A 496 16.34 -30.06 24.11
CA ASN A 496 17.33 -30.67 25.03
C ASN A 496 18.62 -31.17 24.33
N GLY A 497 18.75 -30.95 23.02
CA GLY A 497 19.92 -31.30 22.23
C GLY A 497 20.86 -30.11 22.00
N TRP A 498 21.93 -30.32 21.24
CA TRP A 498 22.76 -29.25 20.69
C TRP A 498 22.87 -29.40 19.17
N TRP A 499 23.02 -28.27 18.49
CA TRP A 499 23.27 -28.28 17.05
C TRP A 499 24.70 -28.71 16.75
N ASN A 500 24.84 -29.71 15.89
CA ASN A 500 26.14 -30.15 15.40
C ASN A 500 26.43 -29.49 14.05
N TYR A 501 27.41 -28.58 14.05
CA TYR A 501 27.81 -27.83 12.86
C TYR A 501 28.49 -28.68 11.77
N GLU A 502 29.08 -29.83 12.12
CA GLU A 502 29.71 -30.72 11.13
C GLU A 502 28.67 -31.58 10.40
N THR A 503 27.62 -32.01 11.09
CA THR A 503 26.60 -32.93 10.54
C THR A 503 25.31 -32.23 10.13
N SER A 504 25.17 -30.94 10.46
CA SER A 504 23.97 -30.12 10.17
C SER A 504 22.67 -30.72 10.71
N GLN A 505 22.70 -31.25 11.94
CA GLN A 505 21.55 -31.84 12.62
C GLN A 505 21.61 -31.60 14.13
N CYS A 506 20.46 -31.74 14.80
CA CYS A 506 20.37 -31.72 16.26
C CYS A 506 20.81 -33.07 16.82
N ASP A 507 21.87 -33.06 17.63
CA ASP A 507 22.32 -34.21 18.41
C ASP A 507 21.71 -34.14 19.82
N TYR A 508 21.36 -35.29 20.37
CA TYR A 508 20.70 -35.39 21.69
C TYR A 508 21.54 -36.21 22.66
N TRP A 509 21.61 -35.77 23.92
CA TRP A 509 22.17 -36.60 24.98
C TRP A 509 21.13 -37.65 25.41
N ILE A 510 21.37 -38.93 25.11
CA ILE A 510 20.58 -40.04 25.64
C ILE A 510 21.26 -40.50 26.95
N PRO A 511 20.70 -40.23 28.15
CA PRO A 511 21.18 -40.87 29.37
C PRO A 511 21.00 -42.39 29.26
N PRO A 512 21.92 -43.21 29.83
CA PRO A 512 21.75 -44.65 29.87
C PRO A 512 20.43 -45.01 30.57
N THR A 513 19.66 -45.91 29.95
CA THR A 513 18.32 -46.32 30.37
C THR A 513 18.31 -46.87 31.81
N PRO A 514 17.35 -46.48 32.66
CA PRO A 514 17.14 -47.14 33.95
C PRO A 514 16.60 -48.57 33.73
N ALA A 515 17.03 -49.51 34.57
CA ALA A 515 16.53 -50.89 34.59
C ALA A 515 15.01 -50.94 34.81
N PRO A 516 14.30 -51.96 34.28
CA PRO A 516 12.83 -51.99 34.30
C PRO A 516 12.29 -52.18 35.72
N THR A 517 11.41 -51.28 36.15
CA THR A 517 10.56 -51.46 37.33
C THR A 517 9.26 -52.19 36.95
N GLU A 518 8.80 -53.04 37.88
CA GLU A 518 7.69 -53.99 37.73
C GLU A 518 6.33 -53.37 37.38
N GLY A 519 5.46 -54.21 36.81
CA GLY A 519 4.18 -53.84 36.21
C GLY A 519 3.11 -53.30 37.16
N CYS A 520 2.28 -52.41 36.62
CA CYS A 520 1.16 -51.75 37.28
C CYS A 520 -0.06 -52.69 37.38
N PRO A 521 -0.75 -52.82 38.53
CA PRO A 521 -2.05 -53.48 38.60
C PRO A 521 -3.18 -52.51 38.24
N GLU A 522 -3.98 -52.93 37.26
CA GLU A 522 -5.38 -52.58 36.95
C GLU A 522 -5.85 -51.13 37.12
N CYS A 523 -6.07 -50.46 35.99
CA CYS A 523 -6.81 -49.22 35.87
C CYS A 523 -8.30 -49.44 36.14
N VAL A 524 -8.86 -48.79 37.16
CA VAL A 524 -10.31 -48.57 37.28
C VAL A 524 -10.64 -47.22 36.65
N ALA A 525 -11.47 -47.25 35.61
CA ALA A 525 -11.98 -46.06 34.95
C ALA A 525 -13.12 -45.43 35.76
N THR A 526 -13.06 -44.11 35.99
CA THR A 526 -14.25 -43.28 36.19
C THR A 526 -14.07 -41.88 35.57
N THR A 527 -15.20 -41.44 35.03
CA THR A 527 -15.56 -40.28 34.20
C THR A 527 -15.18 -38.88 34.70
N PRO A 528 -15.20 -37.85 33.81
CA PRO A 528 -14.80 -36.48 34.13
C PRO A 528 -15.93 -35.68 34.79
N ALA A 529 -15.59 -34.78 35.70
CA ALA A 529 -16.51 -33.80 36.29
C ALA A 529 -16.07 -32.36 35.98
N ASN A 530 -17.10 -31.57 35.68
CA ASN A 530 -17.18 -30.21 35.18
C ASN A 530 -16.43 -29.10 35.92
N ALA A 531 -16.29 -28.02 35.16
CA ALA A 531 -15.96 -26.65 35.54
C ALA A 531 -16.90 -26.02 36.59
N THR A 532 -16.32 -25.06 37.33
CA THR A 532 -16.85 -23.83 38.00
C THR A 532 -15.91 -23.57 39.19
N GLY A 533 -15.47 -22.37 39.58
CA GLY A 533 -15.68 -20.98 39.22
C GLY A 533 -15.15 -20.12 40.39
N ALA A 534 -14.86 -18.83 40.13
CA ALA A 534 -14.66 -17.73 41.11
C ALA A 534 -13.37 -17.80 41.98
N ALA A 535 -12.75 -16.75 42.53
CA ALA A 535 -12.90 -15.29 42.62
C ALA A 535 -11.62 -14.80 43.38
N LEU A 536 -10.89 -13.75 42.97
CA LEU A 536 -11.04 -12.32 43.33
C LEU A 536 -10.11 -11.85 44.48
N ILE A 537 -9.62 -10.59 44.36
CA ILE A 537 -9.05 -9.64 45.35
C ILE A 537 -7.51 -9.70 45.56
N GLY A 538 -6.71 -8.62 45.47
CA GLY A 538 -6.97 -7.20 45.17
C GLY A 538 -5.77 -6.26 45.49
N ALA A 539 -5.96 -4.97 45.14
CA ALA A 539 -5.32 -3.74 45.65
C ALA A 539 -3.83 -3.45 45.30
N LEU A 540 -3.32 -2.23 45.03
CA LEU A 540 -3.81 -0.83 44.93
C LEU A 540 -2.61 0.07 44.49
N LEU A 541 -2.89 1.29 43.97
CA LEU A 541 -2.01 2.47 43.69
C LEU A 541 -1.24 2.47 42.33
N GLY A 542 -1.31 3.45 41.42
CA GLY A 542 -2.04 4.72 41.29
C GLY A 542 -1.43 5.57 40.14
N GLY A 543 -2.26 6.16 39.29
CA GLY A 543 -1.90 7.31 38.41
C GLY A 543 -1.64 7.01 36.93
N ALA A 544 -2.44 7.64 36.05
CA ALA A 544 -2.27 7.77 34.58
C ALA A 544 -2.64 6.58 33.66
N VAL A 545 -3.91 6.15 33.64
CA VAL A 545 -4.52 5.49 32.47
C VAL A 545 -6.01 5.85 32.40
N VAL A 546 -6.35 6.88 31.63
CA VAL A 546 -7.72 7.12 31.16
C VAL A 546 -7.60 7.32 29.65
N GLY A 547 -7.80 6.23 28.90
CA GLY A 547 -7.72 6.19 27.43
C GLY A 547 -7.92 4.77 26.88
N GLY A 548 -7.47 3.73 27.59
CA GLY A 548 -7.51 2.34 27.10
C GLY A 548 -8.74 1.49 27.43
N ILE A 549 -9.75 2.00 28.17
CA ILE A 549 -10.85 1.16 28.68
C ILE A 549 -12.14 1.22 27.83
N VAL A 550 -12.24 2.15 26.86
CA VAL A 550 -13.40 2.20 25.95
C VAL A 550 -13.21 1.30 24.71
N TRP A 551 -11.98 0.97 24.32
CA TRP A 551 -11.68 0.14 23.15
C TRP A 551 -12.10 -1.34 23.29
N LYS A 552 -12.20 -1.86 24.52
CA LYS A 552 -12.46 -3.29 24.77
C LYS A 552 -13.92 -3.69 24.91
N LEU A 553 -14.87 -2.74 24.86
CA LEU A 553 -16.30 -3.01 25.08
C LEU A 553 -17.19 -2.83 23.85
N LEU A 554 -16.65 -2.36 22.72
CA LEU A 554 -17.39 -2.25 21.46
C LEU A 554 -16.64 -3.03 20.38
N GLY A 555 -16.91 -4.33 20.35
CA GLY A 555 -16.36 -5.22 19.34
C GLY A 555 -16.77 -4.81 17.93
N ASN A 556 -15.78 -4.73 17.04
CA ASN A 556 -15.99 -4.88 15.61
C ASN A 556 -15.00 -5.90 15.06
N LYS A 557 -15.46 -6.62 14.04
CA LYS A 557 -14.91 -7.87 13.52
C LYS A 557 -13.45 -7.74 13.08
N ARG A 558 -12.61 -8.62 13.65
CA ARG A 558 -11.33 -9.17 13.21
C ARG A 558 -10.74 -8.61 11.90
N ASN A 559 -9.67 -7.83 12.05
CA ASN A 559 -8.46 -8.02 11.25
C ASN A 559 -7.68 -9.15 11.95
N ASP A 560 -7.34 -10.23 11.25
CA ASP A 560 -6.60 -11.37 11.83
C ASP A 560 -5.07 -11.10 11.93
N TYR A 561 -4.66 -9.83 12.00
CA TYR A 561 -3.29 -9.41 12.31
C TYR A 561 -3.31 -8.24 13.30
N ASP A 562 -2.46 -8.31 14.33
CA ASP A 562 -2.27 -7.24 15.31
C ASP A 562 -1.65 -6.03 14.60
N THR A 563 -2.40 -4.94 14.53
CA THR A 563 -1.91 -3.63 14.05
C THR A 563 -0.90 -3.07 15.03
N ILE A 564 0.21 -2.51 14.53
CA ILE A 564 1.19 -1.83 15.39
C ILE A 564 0.56 -0.50 15.85
N PRO A 565 0.58 -0.16 17.15
CA PRO A 565 0.10 1.14 17.60
C PRO A 565 1.00 2.24 17.01
N ASN A 566 0.38 3.18 16.29
CA ASN A 566 1.03 4.43 15.89
C ASN A 566 1.33 5.32 17.10
#